data_AF-A0A924N3L0-F1
#
_entry.id   AF-A0A924N3L0-F1
#
_cell.length_a   1.000
_cell.length_b   1.000
_cell.length_c   1.000
_cell.angle_alpha   90.00
_cell.angle_beta   90.00
_cell.angle_gamma   90.00
#
_symmetry.space_group_name_H-M   'P 1'
#
loop_
_entity.id
_entity.type
_entity.pdbx_description
1 polymer ?
#
loop_
_entity_poly.entity_id
_entity_poly.type
_entity_poly.pdbx_seq_one_letter_code
_entity_poly.pdbx_strand_id
1 'polypeptide(L)'
;AAPFARVGRIFAPHYRQASLYTFLTLRDDARDARRFAYDDVRQAFRYYLQHDNNGRPIVLVGVEQGGILAARLLNDEIAPNPAVRARLAAVYLIETVVPADEYGPDAAVPACANRAQAECVVAWASLVDGDFQQAQEFTGRSLVWSSAGDLINLEGRAPLCVNPLVGAQTEVRQPARLNLGSANATGLEWGSRPALLKRQVWAQCENGLLHTGRPKSTSLRDSGSWTDRRKVDGFNLFWADVEADALARVATLRARTDLVRIPGAPSDQP
;
A
#
# COMPACT_ATOMS: atom_id res chain seq x y z
N ALA A 1 5.01 7.37 6.25
CA ALA A 1 6.00 7.06 5.18
C ALA A 1 7.39 6.62 5.70
N ALA A 2 7.68 6.68 7.00
CA ALA A 2 9.04 6.46 7.51
C ALA A 2 9.70 5.08 7.22
N PRO A 3 8.99 3.94 7.07
CA PRO A 3 9.58 2.71 6.53
C PRO A 3 10.26 2.88 5.15
N PHE A 4 9.85 3.87 4.37
CA PHE A 4 10.36 4.14 3.03
C PHE A 4 11.44 5.25 3.00
N ALA A 5 11.73 5.90 4.12
CA ALA A 5 12.67 7.03 4.17
C ALA A 5 14.11 6.64 3.79
N ARG A 6 14.48 5.38 4.01
CA ARG A 6 15.78 4.83 3.59
C ARG A 6 15.79 4.29 2.16
N VAL A 7 14.63 4.15 1.53
CA VAL A 7 14.49 3.63 0.17
C VAL A 7 14.77 4.75 -0.85
N GLY A 8 14.27 5.96 -0.59
CA GLY A 8 14.46 7.09 -1.48
C GLY A 8 13.85 8.40 -0.96
N ARG A 9 13.84 9.42 -1.83
CA ARG A 9 13.19 10.71 -1.55
C ARG A 9 11.69 10.49 -1.39
N ILE A 10 11.12 11.01 -0.29
CA ILE A 10 9.69 10.93 -0.02
C ILE A 10 9.00 12.14 -0.65
N PHE A 11 7.97 11.88 -1.44
CA PHE A 11 7.03 12.87 -1.94
C PHE A 11 5.65 12.50 -1.40
N ALA A 12 5.01 13.43 -0.70
CA ALA A 12 3.68 13.24 -0.14
C ALA A 12 2.79 14.38 -0.65
N PRO A 13 1.77 14.10 -1.48
CA PRO A 13 0.89 15.14 -1.97
C PRO A 13 0.05 15.69 -0.83
N HIS A 14 -0.11 17.02 -0.78
CA HIS A 14 -1.15 17.63 0.03
C HIS A 14 -2.44 17.60 -0.78
N TYR A 15 -3.43 16.83 -0.32
CA TYR A 15 -4.70 16.66 -1.00
C TYR A 15 -5.85 16.84 -0.02
N ARG A 16 -7.02 17.21 -0.54
CA ARG A 16 -8.23 17.36 0.27
C ARG A 16 -8.77 15.99 0.64
N GLN A 17 -8.64 15.64 1.91
CA GLN A 17 -9.04 14.32 2.41
C GLN A 17 -10.57 14.20 2.44
N ALA A 18 -11.10 13.15 1.83
CA ALA A 18 -12.53 12.82 1.97
C ALA A 18 -12.79 12.30 3.39
N SER A 19 -13.91 12.70 4.01
CA SER A 19 -14.24 12.31 5.38
C SER A 19 -14.55 10.81 5.48
N LEU A 20 -14.37 10.21 6.66
CA LEU A 20 -14.69 8.80 6.91
C LEU A 20 -16.13 8.45 6.51
N TYR A 21 -17.08 9.37 6.77
CA TYR A 21 -18.48 9.18 6.40
C TYR A 21 -18.64 8.86 4.92
N THR A 22 -17.80 9.45 4.05
CA THR A 22 -17.89 9.19 2.63
C THR A 22 -17.79 7.70 2.36
N PHE A 23 -16.89 6.93 2.98
CA PHE A 23 -16.74 5.47 2.75
C PHE A 23 -17.86 4.60 3.32
N LEU A 24 -18.79 5.17 4.08
CA LEU A 24 -19.89 4.42 4.71
C LEU A 24 -21.19 4.43 3.89
N THR A 25 -21.21 5.17 2.78
CA THR A 25 -22.39 5.38 1.94
C THR A 25 -22.04 5.42 0.45
N LEU A 26 -23.02 5.18 -0.42
CA LEU A 26 -22.88 5.27 -1.88
C LEU A 26 -23.62 6.47 -2.48
N ARG A 27 -24.02 7.44 -1.65
CA ARG A 27 -24.67 8.69 -2.09
C ARG A 27 -23.75 9.53 -2.97
N ASP A 28 -24.34 10.35 -3.84
CA ASP A 28 -23.61 11.14 -4.84
C ASP A 28 -22.66 12.18 -4.22
N ASP A 29 -23.05 12.82 -3.12
CA ASP A 29 -22.20 13.76 -2.37
C ASP A 29 -20.92 13.08 -1.83
N ALA A 30 -21.03 11.85 -1.34
CA ALA A 30 -19.91 11.04 -0.92
C ALA A 30 -19.02 10.63 -2.11
N ARG A 31 -19.62 10.31 -3.27
CA ARG A 31 -18.87 9.98 -4.49
C ARG A 31 -18.08 11.19 -4.98
N ASP A 32 -18.69 12.37 -5.02
CA ASP A 32 -18.06 13.62 -5.44
C ASP A 32 -16.89 14.00 -4.54
N ALA A 33 -17.07 13.92 -3.22
CA ALA A 33 -15.99 14.18 -2.26
C ALA A 33 -14.77 13.27 -2.49
N ARG A 34 -14.99 11.99 -2.81
CA ARG A 34 -13.91 11.03 -3.10
C ARG A 34 -13.25 11.29 -4.46
N ARG A 35 -14.03 11.63 -5.49
CA ARG A 35 -13.51 12.01 -6.82
C ARG A 35 -12.60 13.23 -6.72
N PHE A 36 -13.02 14.23 -5.94
CA PHE A 36 -12.26 15.44 -5.71
C PHE A 36 -10.92 15.20 -5.01
N ALA A 37 -10.90 14.32 -3.99
CA ALA A 37 -9.67 13.91 -3.33
C ALA A 37 -8.68 13.25 -4.30
N TYR A 38 -9.18 12.45 -5.24
CA TYR A 38 -8.35 11.80 -6.25
C TYR A 38 -7.74 12.78 -7.27
N ASP A 39 -8.49 13.80 -7.71
CA ASP A 39 -8.00 14.77 -8.68
C ASP A 39 -6.76 15.54 -8.18
N ASP A 40 -6.69 15.84 -6.88
CA ASP A 40 -5.52 16.44 -6.24
C ASP A 40 -4.30 15.51 -6.32
N VAL A 41 -4.48 14.23 -5.97
CA VAL A 41 -3.42 13.21 -6.00
C VAL A 41 -2.91 12.99 -7.42
N ARG A 42 -3.81 12.90 -8.40
CA ARG A 42 -3.47 12.74 -9.81
C ARG A 42 -2.67 13.92 -10.34
N GLN A 43 -3.10 15.14 -10.06
CA GLN A 43 -2.38 16.35 -10.46
C GLN A 43 -0.98 16.41 -9.83
N ALA A 44 -0.87 16.10 -8.53
CA ALA A 44 0.41 16.07 -7.85
C ALA A 44 1.36 15.00 -8.40
N PHE A 45 0.86 13.82 -8.75
CA PHE A 45 1.66 12.76 -9.37
C PHE A 45 2.19 13.18 -10.75
N ARG A 46 1.34 13.78 -11.59
CA ARG A 46 1.76 14.31 -12.90
C ARG A 46 2.83 15.39 -12.76
N TYR A 47 2.67 16.30 -11.80
CA TYR A 47 3.68 17.30 -11.49
C TYR A 47 5.01 16.64 -11.08
N TYR A 48 4.96 15.67 -10.15
CA TYR A 48 6.15 14.92 -9.74
C TYR A 48 6.86 14.27 -10.92
N LEU A 49 6.12 13.60 -11.82
CA LEU A 49 6.71 12.96 -13.00
C LEU A 49 7.41 13.96 -13.92
N GLN A 50 6.85 15.16 -14.09
CA GLN A 50 7.37 16.18 -15.01
C GLN A 50 8.53 16.98 -14.42
N HIS A 51 8.54 17.23 -13.11
CA HIS A 51 9.44 18.20 -12.49
C HIS A 51 10.46 17.59 -11.51
N ASP A 52 10.11 16.49 -10.84
CA ASP A 52 10.87 16.00 -9.68
C ASP A 52 11.46 14.60 -9.85
N ASN A 53 10.82 13.75 -10.66
CA ASN A 53 11.20 12.34 -10.79
C ASN A 53 12.55 12.16 -11.48
N ASN A 54 12.81 12.88 -12.57
CA ASN A 54 14.06 12.80 -13.34
C ASN A 54 14.47 11.34 -13.69
N GLY A 55 13.49 10.53 -14.13
CA GLY A 55 13.72 9.14 -14.54
C GLY A 55 14.04 8.14 -13.42
N ARG A 56 13.89 8.52 -12.15
CA ARG A 56 14.18 7.65 -10.99
C ARG A 56 13.15 6.52 -10.86
N PRO A 57 13.52 5.42 -10.16
CA PRO A 57 12.58 4.42 -9.68
C PRO A 57 11.45 5.03 -8.85
N ILE A 58 10.24 4.53 -9.05
CA ILE A 58 9.02 4.93 -8.35
C ILE A 58 8.61 3.81 -7.40
N VAL A 59 8.35 4.16 -6.14
CA VAL A 59 7.62 3.33 -5.19
C VAL A 59 6.35 4.08 -4.84
N LEU A 60 5.19 3.56 -5.27
CA LEU A 60 3.90 4.14 -4.94
C LEU A 60 3.40 3.53 -3.63
N VAL A 61 3.01 4.35 -2.66
CA VAL A 61 2.57 3.87 -1.34
C VAL A 61 1.27 4.57 -0.95
N GLY A 62 0.28 3.79 -0.57
CA GLY A 62 -0.95 4.26 0.03
C GLY A 62 -1.31 3.42 1.25
N VAL A 63 -1.91 4.06 2.25
CA VAL A 63 -2.43 3.41 3.47
C VAL A 63 -3.91 3.76 3.60
N GLU A 64 -4.77 2.78 3.83
CA GLU A 64 -6.22 2.95 3.95
C GLU A 64 -6.82 3.76 2.77
N GLN A 65 -7.39 4.95 3.02
CA GLN A 65 -7.85 5.85 1.94
C GLN A 65 -6.75 6.15 0.93
N GLY A 66 -5.51 6.38 1.40
CA GLY A 66 -4.38 6.61 0.51
C GLY A 66 -4.11 5.40 -0.39
N GLY A 67 -4.36 4.18 0.08
CA GLY A 67 -4.28 2.97 -0.73
C GLY A 67 -5.38 2.92 -1.78
N ILE A 68 -6.61 3.31 -1.44
CA ILE A 68 -7.70 3.45 -2.41
C ILE A 68 -7.30 4.45 -3.51
N LEU A 69 -6.79 5.63 -3.15
CA LEU A 69 -6.34 6.64 -4.12
C LEU A 69 -5.14 6.15 -4.95
N ALA A 70 -4.19 5.46 -4.34
CA ALA A 70 -3.03 4.88 -5.02
C ALA A 70 -3.42 3.77 -6.01
N ALA A 71 -4.41 2.93 -5.68
CA ALA A 71 -4.94 1.91 -6.60
C ALA A 71 -5.52 2.54 -7.86
N ARG A 72 -6.28 3.64 -7.72
CA ARG A 72 -6.78 4.37 -8.88
C ARG A 72 -5.67 5.04 -9.68
N LEU A 73 -4.71 5.66 -9.00
CA LEU A 73 -3.56 6.29 -9.64
C LEU A 73 -2.74 5.27 -10.45
N LEU A 74 -2.56 4.06 -9.92
CA LEU A 74 -1.94 2.95 -10.63
C LEU A 74 -2.72 2.64 -11.92
N ASN A 75 -4.04 2.49 -11.84
CA ASN A 75 -4.88 2.12 -12.98
C ASN A 75 -4.99 3.23 -14.05
N ASP A 76 -5.01 4.50 -13.64
CA ASP A 76 -5.21 5.62 -14.56
C ASP A 76 -3.90 6.15 -15.17
N GLU A 77 -2.80 6.19 -14.40
CA GLU A 77 -1.58 6.91 -14.80
C GLU A 77 -0.36 6.00 -15.03
N ILE A 78 -0.27 4.85 -14.34
CA ILE A 78 0.92 3.99 -14.37
C ILE A 78 0.72 2.78 -15.27
N ALA A 79 -0.29 1.96 -15.01
CA ALA A 79 -0.59 0.74 -15.77
C ALA A 79 -0.72 0.97 -17.28
N PRO A 80 -1.44 1.99 -17.78
CA PRO A 80 -1.56 2.25 -19.22
C PRO A 80 -0.33 2.90 -19.85
N ASN A 81 0.69 3.31 -19.07
CA ASN A 81 1.87 4.00 -19.57
C ASN A 81 3.13 3.14 -19.40
N PRO A 82 3.58 2.42 -20.45
CA PRO A 82 4.75 1.55 -20.38
C PRO A 82 6.04 2.25 -19.91
N ALA A 83 6.24 3.53 -20.24
CA ALA A 83 7.44 4.27 -19.86
C ALA A 83 7.48 4.60 -18.36
N VAL A 84 6.32 4.91 -17.77
CA VAL A 84 6.18 5.13 -16.32
C VAL A 84 6.23 3.79 -15.58
N ARG A 85 5.53 2.77 -16.11
CA ARG A 85 5.51 1.42 -15.55
C ARG A 85 6.90 0.79 -15.50
N ALA A 86 7.73 0.98 -16.52
CA ALA A 86 9.12 0.53 -16.52
C ALA A 86 9.95 1.13 -15.36
N ARG A 87 9.51 2.22 -14.74
CA ARG A 87 10.17 2.83 -13.57
C ARG A 87 9.57 2.36 -12.24
N LEU A 88 8.53 1.55 -12.24
CA LEU A 88 7.83 1.11 -11.04
C LEU A 88 8.61 0.00 -10.33
N ALA A 89 9.15 0.29 -9.16
CA ALA A 89 9.75 -0.73 -8.30
C ALA A 89 8.65 -1.56 -7.61
N ALA A 90 7.64 -0.90 -7.04
CA ALA A 90 6.45 -1.55 -6.50
C ALA A 90 5.35 -0.55 -6.14
N VAL A 91 4.15 -1.09 -5.95
CA VAL A 91 3.01 -0.41 -5.34
C VAL A 91 2.70 -1.08 -4.01
N TYR A 92 2.60 -0.31 -2.93
CA TYR A 92 2.19 -0.77 -1.61
C TYR A 92 0.82 -0.21 -1.26
N LEU A 93 -0.18 -1.09 -1.17
CA LEU A 93 -1.55 -0.76 -0.79
C LEU A 93 -1.82 -1.36 0.60
N ILE A 94 -1.47 -0.60 1.62
CA ILE A 94 -1.36 -1.05 3.00
C ILE A 94 -2.69 -0.82 3.72
N GLU A 95 -3.16 -1.80 4.50
CA GLU A 95 -4.47 -1.77 5.15
C GLU A 95 -5.60 -1.37 4.17
N THR A 96 -5.54 -1.91 2.95
CA THR A 96 -6.43 -1.54 1.84
C THR A 96 -6.91 -2.79 1.12
N VAL A 97 -8.22 -2.94 1.02
CA VAL A 97 -8.84 -4.00 0.22
C VAL A 97 -8.88 -3.58 -1.24
N VAL A 98 -8.26 -4.39 -2.09
CA VAL A 98 -8.36 -4.31 -3.55
C VAL A 98 -8.67 -5.70 -4.12
N PRO A 99 -9.33 -5.81 -5.28
CA PRO A 99 -9.77 -7.09 -5.79
C PRO A 99 -8.63 -7.85 -6.48
N ALA A 100 -8.43 -9.11 -6.13
CA ALA A 100 -7.30 -9.92 -6.59
C ALA A 100 -7.28 -10.16 -8.11
N ASP A 101 -8.44 -10.23 -8.74
CA ASP A 101 -8.58 -10.46 -10.18
C ASP A 101 -8.08 -9.30 -11.04
N GLU A 102 -7.97 -8.09 -10.50
CA GLU A 102 -7.33 -6.94 -11.18
C GLU A 102 -5.80 -7.04 -11.23
N TYR A 103 -5.20 -7.90 -10.41
CA TYR A 103 -3.75 -8.05 -10.25
C TYR A 103 -3.27 -9.47 -10.56
N GLY A 104 -4.01 -10.19 -11.42
CA GLY A 104 -3.65 -11.52 -11.90
C GLY A 104 -2.35 -11.54 -12.72
N PRO A 105 -1.86 -12.73 -13.11
CA PRO A 105 -0.60 -12.90 -13.83
C PRO A 105 -0.49 -12.11 -15.14
N ASP A 106 -1.62 -11.90 -15.83
CA ASP A 106 -1.69 -11.19 -17.11
C ASP A 106 -1.96 -9.67 -16.95
N ALA A 107 -2.10 -9.19 -15.71
CA ALA A 107 -2.29 -7.77 -15.45
C ALA A 107 -1.04 -6.97 -15.81
N ALA A 108 -1.21 -5.72 -16.22
CA ALA A 108 -0.09 -4.83 -16.54
C ALA A 108 0.88 -4.67 -15.37
N VAL A 109 0.37 -4.67 -14.14
CA VAL A 109 1.15 -4.67 -12.90
C VAL A 109 0.58 -5.77 -12.00
N PRO A 110 1.11 -7.00 -12.05
CA PRO A 110 0.57 -8.12 -11.31
C PRO A 110 0.85 -8.00 -9.80
N ALA A 111 0.19 -8.80 -9.00
CA ALA A 111 0.54 -8.96 -7.59
C ALA A 111 1.93 -9.61 -7.43
N CYS A 112 2.68 -9.18 -6.41
CA CYS A 112 4.05 -9.63 -6.21
C CYS A 112 4.12 -11.11 -5.78
N ALA A 113 4.98 -11.87 -6.45
CA ALA A 113 5.25 -13.28 -6.17
C ALA A 113 6.46 -13.49 -5.24
N ASN A 114 7.39 -12.52 -5.16
CA ASN A 114 8.52 -12.52 -4.23
C ASN A 114 9.14 -11.12 -4.09
N ARG A 115 10.06 -10.93 -3.13
CA ARG A 115 10.74 -9.65 -2.86
C ARG A 115 11.69 -9.16 -3.96
N ALA A 116 12.19 -10.07 -4.80
CA ALA A 116 13.13 -9.78 -5.88
C ALA A 116 12.40 -9.56 -7.23
N GLN A 117 11.17 -9.04 -7.19
CA GLN A 117 10.36 -8.71 -8.34
C GLN A 117 10.02 -7.22 -8.33
N ALA A 118 10.29 -6.52 -9.44
CA ALA A 118 9.82 -5.16 -9.68
C ALA A 118 8.49 -5.16 -10.47
N GLU A 119 7.91 -3.98 -10.69
CA GLU A 119 6.65 -3.81 -11.44
C GLU A 119 5.49 -4.65 -10.91
N CYS A 120 5.31 -4.70 -9.59
CA CYS A 120 4.23 -5.48 -8.98
C CYS A 120 3.58 -4.78 -7.78
N VAL A 121 2.41 -5.29 -7.38
CA VAL A 121 1.61 -4.78 -6.26
C VAL A 121 1.78 -5.66 -5.02
N VAL A 122 2.04 -5.01 -3.88
CA VAL A 122 1.94 -5.57 -2.53
C VAL A 122 0.73 -4.93 -1.87
N ALA A 123 -0.35 -5.68 -1.70
CA ALA A 123 -1.55 -5.21 -1.01
C ALA A 123 -1.92 -6.15 0.13
N TRP A 124 -2.42 -5.59 1.22
CA TRP A 124 -3.06 -6.38 2.27
C TRP A 124 -4.02 -5.52 3.09
N ALA A 125 -5.01 -6.17 3.68
CA ALA A 125 -5.80 -5.66 4.80
C ALA A 125 -5.65 -6.63 5.96
N SER A 126 -5.19 -6.14 7.12
CA SER A 126 -4.87 -6.99 8.25
C SER A 126 -6.00 -7.10 9.25
N LEU A 127 -6.04 -8.24 9.94
CA LEU A 127 -6.89 -8.48 11.09
C LEU A 127 -6.16 -9.36 12.10
N VAL A 128 -6.55 -9.23 13.37
CA VAL A 128 -6.06 -10.13 14.41
C VAL A 128 -6.80 -11.46 14.27
N ASP A 129 -6.05 -12.56 14.26
CA ASP A 129 -6.63 -13.90 14.11
C ASP A 129 -7.75 -14.17 15.12
N GLY A 130 -8.89 -14.66 14.62
CA GLY A 130 -10.11 -14.86 15.39
C GLY A 130 -11.07 -13.65 15.43
N ASP A 131 -10.76 -12.52 14.80
CA ASP A 131 -11.70 -11.39 14.65
C ASP A 131 -12.66 -11.59 13.45
N PHE A 132 -13.63 -12.49 13.64
CA PHE A 132 -14.59 -12.84 12.60
C PHE A 132 -15.52 -11.68 12.19
N GLN A 133 -15.75 -10.71 13.08
CA GLN A 133 -16.59 -9.56 12.76
C GLN A 133 -15.87 -8.62 11.80
N GLN A 134 -14.60 -8.31 12.07
CA GLN A 134 -13.78 -7.49 11.18
C GLN A 134 -13.59 -8.13 9.80
N ALA A 135 -13.43 -9.46 9.74
CA ALA A 135 -13.38 -10.20 8.48
C ALA A 135 -14.66 -10.03 7.63
N GLN A 136 -15.84 -10.06 8.26
CA GLN A 136 -17.12 -9.82 7.59
C GLN A 136 -17.26 -8.36 7.12
N GLU A 137 -16.76 -7.39 7.89
CA GLU A 137 -16.77 -5.98 7.50
C GLU A 137 -15.92 -5.72 6.26
N PHE A 138 -14.69 -6.27 6.19
CA PHE A 138 -13.85 -6.14 5.01
C PHE A 138 -14.49 -6.75 3.76
N THR A 139 -15.04 -7.96 3.87
CA THR A 139 -15.63 -8.65 2.71
C THR A 139 -16.97 -8.06 2.27
N GLY A 140 -17.77 -7.55 3.20
CA GLY A 140 -19.12 -7.07 2.92
C GLY A 140 -19.25 -5.56 2.65
N ARG A 141 -18.27 -4.74 3.05
CA ARG A 141 -18.41 -3.27 3.03
C ARG A 141 -17.23 -2.52 2.42
N SER A 142 -16.16 -3.20 2.05
CA SER A 142 -15.04 -2.54 1.38
C SER A 142 -15.44 -2.02 0.01
N LEU A 143 -14.99 -0.80 -0.26
CA LEU A 143 -15.22 -0.14 -1.54
C LEU A 143 -13.98 -0.24 -2.41
N VAL A 144 -14.18 -0.61 -3.68
CA VAL A 144 -13.14 -0.76 -4.69
C VAL A 144 -13.50 0.02 -5.95
N TRP A 145 -12.51 0.41 -6.74
CA TRP A 145 -12.76 1.14 -7.98
C TRP A 145 -13.32 0.21 -9.04
N SER A 146 -14.40 0.64 -9.67
CA SER A 146 -14.90 0.06 -10.91
C SER A 146 -14.12 0.62 -12.11
N SER A 147 -14.22 -0.04 -13.26
CA SER A 147 -13.71 0.45 -14.54
C SER A 147 -14.30 1.79 -14.96
N ALA A 148 -15.49 2.15 -14.46
CA ALA A 148 -16.12 3.44 -14.68
C ALA A 148 -15.54 4.57 -13.81
N GLY A 149 -14.61 4.27 -12.90
CA GLY A 149 -14.00 5.25 -11.99
C GLY A 149 -14.87 5.61 -10.79
N ASP A 150 -15.86 4.77 -10.46
CA ASP A 150 -16.69 4.87 -9.26
C ASP A 150 -16.30 3.83 -8.22
N LEU A 151 -16.41 4.20 -6.94
CA LEU A 151 -16.25 3.28 -5.83
C LEU A 151 -17.53 2.49 -5.61
N ILE A 152 -17.43 1.18 -5.84
CA ILE A 152 -18.49 0.19 -5.68
C ILE A 152 -18.13 -0.77 -4.55
N ASN A 153 -19.09 -1.56 -4.06
CA ASN A 153 -18.76 -2.62 -3.10
C ASN A 153 -17.88 -3.67 -3.78
N LEU A 154 -17.07 -4.37 -2.99
CA LEU A 154 -16.27 -5.50 -3.47
C LEU A 154 -17.13 -6.63 -4.08
N GLU A 155 -18.43 -6.70 -3.73
CA GLU A 155 -19.44 -7.58 -4.33
C GLU A 155 -19.02 -9.07 -4.37
N GLY A 156 -18.36 -9.54 -3.31
CA GLY A 156 -17.93 -10.94 -3.18
C GLY A 156 -16.67 -11.30 -3.96
N ARG A 157 -16.04 -10.36 -4.66
CA ARG A 157 -14.70 -10.56 -5.26
C ARG A 157 -13.68 -10.85 -4.16
N ALA A 158 -12.73 -11.73 -4.45
CA ALA A 158 -11.66 -12.06 -3.50
C ALA A 158 -10.73 -10.84 -3.31
N PRO A 159 -10.45 -10.40 -2.06
CA PRO A 159 -9.41 -9.41 -1.82
C PRO A 159 -8.01 -9.93 -2.18
N LEU A 160 -7.12 -9.04 -2.61
CA LEU A 160 -5.71 -9.34 -2.78
C LEU A 160 -4.98 -9.36 -1.44
N CYS A 161 -4.17 -10.40 -1.20
CA CYS A 161 -3.25 -10.47 -0.07
C CYS A 161 -1.84 -10.89 -0.50
N VAL A 162 -0.87 -10.01 -0.26
CA VAL A 162 0.56 -10.26 -0.37
C VAL A 162 1.15 -10.17 1.03
N ASN A 163 1.69 -11.28 1.53
CA ASN A 163 2.15 -11.37 2.91
C ASN A 163 3.41 -10.52 3.12
N PRO A 164 3.38 -9.46 3.95
CA PRO A 164 4.50 -8.52 4.10
C PRO A 164 5.76 -9.17 4.71
N LEU A 165 5.63 -10.29 5.45
CA LEU A 165 6.77 -11.02 6.01
C LEU A 165 7.67 -11.66 4.94
N VAL A 166 7.13 -11.91 3.75
CA VAL A 166 7.84 -12.57 2.64
C VAL A 166 7.73 -11.83 1.31
N GLY A 167 6.89 -10.81 1.21
CA GLY A 167 6.67 -10.02 -0.01
C GLY A 167 6.12 -10.85 -1.17
N ALA A 168 5.27 -11.83 -0.87
CA ALA A 168 4.75 -12.81 -1.81
C ALA A 168 3.29 -13.18 -1.48
N GLN A 169 2.51 -13.50 -2.51
CA GLN A 169 1.25 -14.20 -2.34
C GLN A 169 1.50 -15.62 -1.83
N THR A 170 1.02 -15.91 -0.62
CA THR A 170 1.09 -17.24 -0.03
C THR A 170 0.08 -17.41 1.09
N GLU A 171 -0.63 -18.52 1.07
CA GLU A 171 -1.53 -18.92 2.16
C GLU A 171 -0.80 -19.66 3.28
N VAL A 172 0.50 -19.93 3.11
CA VAL A 172 1.32 -20.59 4.13
C VAL A 172 1.59 -19.61 5.27
N ARG A 173 1.19 -20.00 6.48
CA ARG A 173 1.48 -19.25 7.71
C ARG A 173 2.98 -19.03 7.89
N GLN A 174 3.38 -17.78 7.93
CA GLN A 174 4.76 -17.38 8.14
C GLN A 174 5.04 -17.18 9.64
N PRO A 175 6.05 -17.85 10.22
CA PRO A 175 6.29 -17.80 11.64
C PRO A 175 6.85 -16.44 12.07
N ALA A 176 6.55 -16.03 13.31
CA ALA A 176 6.98 -14.73 13.83
C ALA A 176 8.50 -14.51 13.77
N ARG A 177 9.32 -15.58 13.74
CA ARG A 177 10.78 -15.45 13.56
C ARG A 177 11.18 -14.69 12.29
N LEU A 178 10.30 -14.60 11.28
CA LEU A 178 10.53 -13.86 10.04
C LEU A 178 10.21 -12.36 10.13
N ASN A 179 9.43 -11.92 11.12
CA ASN A 179 9.15 -10.50 11.33
C ASN A 179 10.43 -9.74 11.68
N LEU A 180 10.90 -8.93 10.72
CA LEU A 180 12.16 -8.22 10.78
C LEU A 180 12.14 -7.04 11.75
N GLY A 181 10.95 -6.55 12.11
CA GLY A 181 10.79 -5.47 13.10
C GLY A 181 9.46 -4.73 12.98
N SER A 182 8.68 -4.79 14.04
CA SER A 182 7.55 -3.89 14.29
C SER A 182 8.03 -2.63 15.02
N ALA A 183 7.30 -1.53 14.89
CA ALA A 183 7.63 -0.27 15.55
C ALA A 183 6.39 0.38 16.17
N ASN A 184 6.50 0.87 17.40
CA ASN A 184 5.57 1.87 17.90
C ASN A 184 5.95 3.22 17.27
N ALA A 185 4.96 3.91 16.71
CA ALA A 185 5.10 5.16 15.97
C ALA A 185 4.51 6.38 16.71
N THR A 186 4.11 6.22 17.98
CA THR A 186 3.60 7.32 18.82
C THR A 186 4.72 8.03 19.58
N GLY A 187 4.56 9.35 19.76
CA GLY A 187 5.47 10.15 20.61
C GLY A 187 6.89 10.30 20.08
N LEU A 188 7.10 10.08 18.78
CA LEU A 188 8.41 10.17 18.14
C LEU A 188 8.71 11.58 17.65
N GLU A 189 9.97 12.01 17.80
CA GLU A 189 10.46 13.24 17.18
C GLU A 189 10.51 13.09 15.65
N TRP A 190 10.33 14.21 14.93
CA TRP A 190 10.43 14.23 13.47
C TRP A 190 11.80 13.76 13.01
N GLY A 191 11.82 12.79 12.08
CA GLY A 191 13.04 12.19 11.54
C GLY A 191 13.66 11.11 12.43
N SER A 192 13.12 10.87 13.64
CA SER A 192 13.62 9.80 14.50
C SER A 192 13.31 8.42 13.91
N ARG A 193 14.26 7.49 14.08
CA ARG A 193 14.05 6.08 13.75
C ARG A 193 13.57 5.35 15.01
N PRO A 194 12.38 4.72 15.00
CA PRO A 194 11.89 4.00 16.16
C PRO A 194 12.74 2.76 16.46
N ALA A 195 12.68 2.30 17.73
CA ALA A 195 13.19 1.00 18.11
C ALA A 195 12.39 -0.11 17.41
N LEU A 196 13.08 -1.00 16.71
CA LEU A 196 12.47 -2.11 15.98
C LEU A 196 12.39 -3.35 16.86
N LEU A 197 11.17 -3.78 17.16
CA LEU A 197 10.86 -4.98 17.93
C LEU A 197 10.69 -6.15 16.98
N LYS A 198 11.66 -7.08 16.97
CA LYS A 198 11.59 -8.27 16.10
C LYS A 198 10.64 -9.32 16.68
N ARG A 199 10.19 -10.24 15.81
CA ARG A 199 9.47 -11.46 16.19
C ARG A 199 8.17 -11.24 16.97
N GLN A 200 7.45 -10.18 16.63
CA GLN A 200 6.23 -9.76 17.32
C GLN A 200 5.01 -10.51 16.84
N VAL A 201 4.87 -10.69 15.53
CA VAL A 201 3.68 -11.29 14.91
C VAL A 201 4.06 -12.35 13.88
N TRP A 202 3.29 -13.43 13.82
CA TRP A 202 3.21 -14.29 12.64
C TRP A 202 2.19 -13.68 11.67
N ALA A 203 2.25 -14.04 10.39
CA ALA A 203 1.28 -13.56 9.40
C ALA A 203 0.92 -14.64 8.37
N GLN A 204 -0.34 -14.68 7.94
CA GLN A 204 -0.88 -15.61 6.96
C GLN A 204 -1.92 -14.91 6.11
N CYS A 205 -1.86 -15.05 4.78
CA CYS A 205 -2.99 -14.68 3.94
C CYS A 205 -4.02 -15.82 3.99
N GLU A 206 -5.27 -15.49 4.26
CA GLU A 206 -6.38 -16.44 4.25
C GLU A 206 -7.62 -15.72 3.70
N ASN A 207 -8.26 -16.29 2.66
CA ASN A 207 -9.41 -15.68 1.99
C ASN A 207 -9.20 -14.21 1.57
N GLY A 208 -7.97 -13.87 1.15
CA GLY A 208 -7.62 -12.52 0.73
C GLY A 208 -7.34 -11.52 1.87
N LEU A 209 -7.43 -11.93 3.14
CA LEU A 209 -7.12 -11.07 4.29
C LEU A 209 -5.84 -11.51 4.98
N LEU A 210 -5.10 -10.57 5.57
CA LEU A 210 -3.87 -10.85 6.29
C LEU A 210 -4.16 -11.10 7.77
N HIS A 211 -4.23 -12.38 8.14
CA HIS A 211 -4.35 -12.79 9.53
C HIS A 211 -3.01 -12.62 10.23
N THR A 212 -3.05 -11.98 11.40
CA THR A 212 -1.86 -11.76 12.22
C THR A 212 -2.04 -12.32 13.63
N GLY A 213 -0.93 -12.81 14.19
CA GLY A 213 -0.90 -13.14 15.61
C GLY A 213 -0.93 -11.88 16.47
N ARG A 214 -1.49 -11.99 17.68
CA ARG A 214 -1.41 -10.89 18.65
C ARG A 214 0.05 -10.54 18.97
N PRO A 215 0.47 -9.26 18.85
CA PRO A 215 1.85 -8.88 19.09
C PRO A 215 2.26 -9.09 20.55
N LYS A 216 3.50 -9.53 20.76
CA LYS A 216 4.05 -9.85 22.09
C LYS A 216 4.20 -8.61 22.97
N SER A 217 4.71 -7.52 22.41
CA SER A 217 4.83 -6.25 23.12
C SER A 217 3.48 -5.59 23.33
N THR A 218 3.25 -5.04 24.52
CA THR A 218 2.08 -4.21 24.83
C THR A 218 2.13 -2.87 24.10
N SER A 219 3.32 -2.37 23.73
CA SER A 219 3.49 -1.13 22.97
C SER A 219 3.01 -1.22 21.51
N LEU A 220 2.65 -2.42 21.03
CA LEU A 220 2.15 -2.68 19.69
C LEU A 220 0.69 -3.15 19.73
N ARG A 221 -0.06 -2.74 20.75
CA ARG A 221 -1.46 -3.10 20.93
C ARG A 221 -2.25 -1.83 21.09
N ASP A 222 -3.44 -1.78 20.49
CA ASP A 222 -4.33 -0.65 20.70
C ASP A 222 -4.73 -0.56 22.17
N SER A 223 -4.72 0.67 22.66
CA SER A 223 -5.12 1.02 24.01
C SER A 223 -6.06 2.21 23.93
N GLY A 224 -6.91 2.38 24.95
CA GLY A 224 -7.89 3.47 25.00
C GLY A 224 -9.33 3.04 24.72
N SER A 225 -10.17 4.05 24.50
CA SER A 225 -11.62 3.93 24.34
C SER A 225 -12.01 3.23 23.03
N TRP A 226 -13.30 2.87 22.90
CA TRP A 226 -13.82 2.34 21.63
C TRP A 226 -13.59 3.29 20.45
N THR A 227 -13.67 4.61 20.67
CA THR A 227 -13.35 5.61 19.65
C THR A 227 -11.86 5.68 19.30
N ASP A 228 -10.96 5.41 20.27
CA ASP A 228 -9.52 5.40 20.01
C ASP A 228 -9.12 4.20 19.13
N ARG A 229 -9.80 3.06 19.30
CA ARG A 229 -9.63 1.86 18.46
C ARG A 229 -10.16 2.01 17.02
N ARG A 230 -10.77 3.15 16.68
CA ARG A 230 -11.17 3.48 15.30
C ARG A 230 -10.20 4.45 14.61
N LYS A 231 -9.16 4.89 15.32
CA LYS A 231 -8.08 5.69 14.73
C LYS A 231 -7.06 4.73 14.12
N VAL A 232 -6.24 5.27 13.21
CA VAL A 232 -5.07 4.58 12.68
C VAL A 232 -4.19 4.13 13.84
N ASP A 233 -3.72 2.89 13.79
CA ASP A 233 -2.85 2.31 14.81
C ASP A 233 -1.64 3.20 15.08
N GLY A 234 -1.30 3.33 16.36
CA GLY A 234 -0.10 4.03 16.81
C GLY A 234 1.20 3.24 16.53
N PHE A 235 1.15 2.18 15.72
CA PHE A 235 2.28 1.30 15.44
C PHE A 235 2.22 0.75 14.02
N ASN A 236 3.32 0.12 13.59
CA ASN A 236 3.39 -0.62 12.35
C ASN A 236 4.00 -2.00 12.63
N LEU A 237 3.23 -3.06 12.38
CA LEU A 237 3.67 -4.44 12.66
C LEU A 237 4.78 -4.92 11.73
N PHE A 238 4.92 -4.31 10.56
CA PHE A 238 5.77 -4.76 9.46
C PHE A 238 6.80 -3.69 9.02
N TRP A 239 7.15 -2.75 9.90
CA TRP A 239 7.99 -1.60 9.56
C TRP A 239 9.28 -1.99 8.82
N ALA A 240 10.07 -2.88 9.43
CA ALA A 240 11.33 -3.30 8.86
C ALA A 240 11.15 -4.31 7.71
N ASP A 241 10.04 -5.03 7.70
CA ASP A 241 9.68 -5.96 6.63
C ASP A 241 9.40 -5.20 5.32
N VAL A 242 8.61 -4.13 5.39
CA VAL A 242 8.30 -3.23 4.28
C VAL A 242 9.52 -2.45 3.82
N GLU A 243 10.35 -1.95 4.76
CA GLU A 243 11.61 -1.27 4.42
C GLU A 243 12.54 -2.21 3.62
N ALA A 244 12.71 -3.45 4.09
CA ALA A 244 13.58 -4.43 3.43
C ALA A 244 13.02 -4.87 2.07
N ASP A 245 11.71 -5.09 1.98
CA ASP A 245 11.03 -5.44 0.72
C ASP A 245 11.19 -4.34 -0.33
N ALA A 246 10.92 -3.08 0.03
CA ALA A 246 11.04 -1.95 -0.88
C ALA A 246 12.49 -1.73 -1.36
N LEU A 247 13.47 -1.89 -0.47
CA LEU A 247 14.90 -1.85 -0.84
C LEU A 247 15.25 -2.94 -1.86
N ALA A 248 14.76 -4.16 -1.67
CA ALA A 248 15.01 -5.28 -2.58
C ALA A 248 14.41 -5.01 -3.97
N ARG A 249 13.17 -4.53 -4.04
CA ARG A 249 12.50 -4.24 -5.33
C ARG A 249 13.13 -3.09 -6.09
N VAL A 250 13.53 -2.02 -5.39
CA VAL A 250 14.29 -0.92 -6.01
C VAL A 250 15.64 -1.42 -6.52
N ALA A 251 16.32 -2.29 -5.80
CA ALA A 251 17.57 -2.90 -6.26
C ALA A 251 17.34 -3.78 -7.51
N THR A 252 16.30 -4.61 -7.52
CA THR A 252 15.90 -5.40 -8.69
C THR A 252 15.66 -4.51 -9.91
N LEU A 253 14.89 -3.43 -9.75
CA LEU A 253 14.61 -2.53 -10.86
C LEU A 253 15.88 -1.84 -11.38
N ARG A 254 16.78 -1.40 -10.49
CA ARG A 254 18.04 -0.74 -10.89
C ARG A 254 19.02 -1.66 -11.60
N ALA A 255 18.90 -2.98 -11.40
CA ALA A 255 19.72 -3.96 -12.10
C ALA A 255 19.28 -4.19 -13.56
N ARG A 256 18.14 -3.63 -13.98
CA ARG A 256 17.64 -3.74 -15.36
C ARG A 256 18.36 -2.81 -16.32
N THR A 257 18.58 -3.30 -17.54
CA THR A 257 19.28 -2.58 -18.62
C THR A 257 18.35 -2.07 -19.72
N ASP A 258 17.04 -2.36 -19.63
CA ASP A 258 16.04 -2.15 -20.69
C ASP A 258 15.11 -0.95 -20.43
N LEU A 259 15.50 -0.01 -19.56
CA LEU A 259 14.64 1.10 -19.15
C LEU A 259 14.50 2.18 -20.25
N VAL A 260 13.32 2.27 -20.87
CA VAL A 260 12.95 3.30 -21.85
C VAL A 260 12.84 4.70 -21.21
N ARG A 261 13.12 5.77 -21.97
CA ARG A 261 13.03 7.17 -21.52
C ARG A 261 11.57 7.64 -21.43
N ILE A 262 11.23 8.45 -20.41
CA ILE A 262 9.88 9.02 -20.24
C ILE A 262 9.67 10.16 -21.26
N PRO A 263 8.58 10.14 -22.07
CA PRO A 263 8.25 11.26 -22.95
C PRO A 263 8.01 12.55 -22.14
N GLY A 264 8.68 13.65 -22.51
CA GLY A 264 8.52 14.96 -21.87
C GLY A 264 9.46 15.24 -20.69
N ALA A 265 10.32 14.30 -20.28
CA ALA A 265 11.38 14.59 -19.31
C ALA A 265 12.51 15.41 -19.97
N PRO A 266 12.99 16.51 -19.34
CA PRO A 266 14.08 17.30 -19.88
C PRO A 266 15.31 16.42 -20.18
N SER A 267 16.03 16.75 -21.25
CA SER A 267 17.32 16.10 -21.54
C SER A 267 18.31 16.47 -20.47
N ASP A 268 18.81 15.47 -19.74
CA ASP A 268 20.09 15.57 -19.06
C ASP A 268 21.14 15.92 -20.14
N GLN A 269 21.49 17.20 -20.21
CA GLN A 269 22.76 17.65 -20.77
C GLN A 269 23.72 17.85 -19.59
N PRO A 270 25.00 17.48 -19.78
CA PRO A 270 25.93 17.10 -18.73
C PRO A 270 26.28 18.20 -17.74
#